data_AF-A0A1I1CKI7-F1
#
_entry.id   AF-A0A1I1CKI7-F1
#
_cell.length_a   1.000
_cell.length_b   1.000
_cell.length_c   1.000
_cell.angle_alpha   90.00
_cell.angle_beta   90.00
_cell.angle_gamma   90.00
#
_symmetry.space_group_name_H-M   'P 1'
#
loop_
_entity.id
_entity.type
_entity.pdbx_description
1 polymer ?
#
loop_
_entity_poly.entity_id
_entity_poly.type
_entity_poly.pdbx_seq_one_letter_code
_entity_poly.pdbx_strand_id
1 'polypeptide(L)'
;MLLGRLFAYRDAHRYRIGPNYTQLPVNAARSEVNSYSKDGAMRYSNPGDPVYAPNSHGGPHVEDDDFGQLRPSGSSSRREQRPRCACLVHRGCSLSQHSPAPGQYRVE
;
A
#
# COMPACT_ATOMS: atom_id res chain seq x y z
N MET A 1 25.91 7.46 -21.80
CA MET A 1 25.35 6.09 -21.90
C MET A 1 24.61 5.63 -20.64
N LEU A 2 23.74 6.47 -20.05
CA LEU A 2 22.97 6.13 -18.83
C LEU A 2 21.51 5.78 -19.15
N LEU A 3 20.85 6.60 -19.97
CA LEU A 3 19.42 6.46 -20.29
C LEU A 3 19.08 5.08 -20.87
N GLY A 4 19.90 4.55 -21.78
CA GLY A 4 19.68 3.21 -22.35
C GLY A 4 19.74 2.08 -21.33
N ARG A 5 20.52 2.22 -20.25
CA ARG A 5 20.64 1.19 -19.21
C ARG A 5 19.38 1.08 -18.34
N LEU A 6 18.66 2.19 -18.17
CA LEU A 6 17.39 2.21 -17.40
C LEU A 6 16.35 1.27 -18.03
N PHE A 7 16.33 1.19 -19.36
CA PHE A 7 15.48 0.25 -20.08
C PHE A 7 16.06 -1.16 -20.11
N ALA A 8 17.33 -1.29 -20.51
CA ALA A 8 17.94 -2.58 -20.85
C ALA A 8 17.95 -3.60 -19.70
N TYR A 9 18.21 -3.19 -18.45
CA TYR A 9 18.28 -4.15 -17.34
C TYR A 9 16.91 -4.74 -16.96
N ARG A 10 15.85 -3.94 -17.01
CA ARG A 10 14.49 -4.40 -16.72
C ARG A 10 14.02 -5.40 -17.77
N ASP A 11 14.34 -5.16 -19.03
CA ASP A 11 14.00 -6.06 -20.14
C ASP A 11 14.73 -7.41 -20.04
N ALA A 12 16.06 -7.37 -19.90
CA ALA A 12 16.88 -8.58 -19.77
C ALA A 12 16.45 -9.46 -18.57
N HIS A 13 16.07 -8.86 -17.44
CA HIS A 13 15.58 -9.60 -16.27
C HIS A 13 14.26 -10.32 -16.52
N ARG A 14 13.33 -9.71 -17.29
CA ARG A 14 12.05 -10.35 -17.63
C ARG A 14 12.24 -11.57 -18.52
N TYR A 15 13.14 -11.49 -19.50
CA TYR A 15 13.45 -12.62 -20.37
C TYR A 15 14.15 -13.76 -19.61
N ARG A 16 15.12 -13.43 -18.72
CA ARG A 16 15.96 -14.43 -18.05
C ARG A 16 15.28 -15.15 -16.88
N ILE A 17 14.51 -14.43 -16.06
CA ILE A 17 13.93 -14.95 -14.80
C ILE A 17 12.40 -15.06 -14.89
N GLY A 18 11.77 -14.13 -15.60
CA GLY A 18 10.31 -14.04 -15.75
C GLY A 18 9.74 -12.70 -15.31
N PRO A 19 8.43 -12.46 -15.52
CA PRO A 19 7.80 -11.16 -15.29
C PRO A 19 7.79 -10.75 -13.80
N ASN A 20 7.59 -11.72 -12.90
CA ASN A 20 7.48 -11.49 -11.45
C ASN A 20 8.82 -11.63 -10.70
N TYR A 21 9.96 -11.37 -11.36
CA TYR A 21 11.30 -11.53 -10.77
C TYR A 21 11.57 -10.70 -9.50
N THR A 22 10.75 -9.68 -9.25
CA THR A 22 10.84 -8.82 -8.06
C THR A 22 10.30 -9.47 -6.79
N GLN A 23 9.53 -10.56 -6.92
CA GLN A 23 8.97 -11.29 -5.78
C GLN A 23 9.93 -12.35 -5.21
N LEU A 24 11.05 -12.62 -5.89
CA LEU A 24 12.05 -13.52 -5.32
C LEU A 24 12.61 -12.94 -4.02
N PRO A 25 12.83 -13.73 -2.95
CA PRO A 25 13.26 -13.22 -1.65
C PRO A 25 14.52 -12.35 -1.68
N VAL A 26 15.44 -12.62 -2.62
CA VAL A 26 16.67 -11.83 -2.81
C VAL A 26 16.42 -10.46 -3.46
N ASN A 27 15.38 -10.34 -4.29
CA ASN A 27 15.04 -9.14 -5.04
C ASN A 27 13.89 -8.35 -4.39
N ALA A 28 13.22 -8.94 -3.41
CA ALA A 28 12.08 -8.35 -2.74
C ALA A 28 12.48 -7.07 -1.99
N ALA A 29 11.66 -6.03 -2.12
CA ALA A 29 11.82 -4.84 -1.32
C ALA A 29 11.56 -5.15 0.16
N ARG A 30 12.24 -4.42 1.04
CA ARG A 30 12.01 -4.51 2.49
C ARG A 30 10.78 -3.73 2.95
N SER A 31 10.37 -2.74 2.16
CA SER A 31 9.16 -1.95 2.38
C SER A 31 7.95 -2.64 1.74
N GLU A 32 6.76 -2.26 2.20
CA GLU A 32 5.51 -2.64 1.55
C GLU A 32 5.49 -2.16 0.09
N VAL A 33 5.05 -3.03 -0.82
CA VAL A 33 5.01 -2.77 -2.27
C VAL A 33 3.55 -2.77 -2.73
N ASN A 34 3.03 -1.59 -2.97
CA ASN A 34 1.67 -1.38 -3.43
C ASN A 34 1.70 -1.01 -4.92
N SER A 35 1.41 -1.98 -5.79
CA SER A 35 1.51 -1.82 -7.24
C SER A 35 0.32 -2.45 -7.98
N TYR A 36 -0.06 -1.83 -9.10
CA TYR A 36 -1.12 -2.33 -9.99
C TYR A 36 -0.64 -3.41 -10.98
N SER A 37 0.59 -3.89 -10.85
CA SER A 37 1.02 -5.04 -11.64
C SER A 37 0.31 -6.28 -11.10
N LYS A 38 -0.64 -6.83 -11.87
CA LYS A 38 -1.38 -8.05 -11.56
C LYS A 38 -0.94 -9.19 -12.50
N ASP A 39 -1.09 -10.42 -12.02
CA ASP A 39 -0.81 -11.65 -12.76
C ASP A 39 0.64 -11.80 -13.27
N GLY A 40 0.80 -12.61 -14.32
CA GLY A 40 2.06 -13.04 -14.90
C GLY A 40 2.53 -14.40 -14.39
N ALA A 41 3.37 -15.07 -15.18
CA ALA A 41 3.95 -16.36 -14.81
C ALA A 41 4.69 -16.27 -13.45
N MET A 42 4.56 -17.33 -12.66
CA MET A 42 5.20 -17.47 -11.33
C MET A 42 4.87 -16.34 -10.35
N ARG A 43 3.60 -15.91 -10.31
CA ARG A 43 3.10 -15.00 -9.28
C ARG A 43 2.97 -15.73 -7.94
N TYR A 44 3.63 -15.22 -6.90
CA TYR A 44 3.54 -15.79 -5.54
C TYR A 44 2.54 -15.02 -4.66
N SER A 45 2.57 -13.69 -4.70
CA SER A 45 1.66 -12.82 -3.94
C SER A 45 0.59 -12.22 -4.85
N ASN A 46 -0.68 -12.52 -4.59
CA ASN A 46 -1.82 -11.94 -5.31
C ASN A 46 -2.75 -11.19 -4.35
N PRO A 47 -2.54 -9.88 -4.16
CA PRO A 47 -3.46 -9.07 -3.39
C PRO A 47 -4.75 -8.83 -4.18
N GLY A 48 -5.90 -9.04 -3.54
CA GLY A 48 -7.24 -8.96 -4.12
C GLY A 48 -7.72 -7.54 -4.47
N ASP A 49 -6.82 -6.56 -4.48
CA ASP A 49 -7.15 -5.17 -4.78
C ASP A 49 -7.54 -4.98 -6.27
N PRO A 50 -8.35 -3.97 -6.60
CA PRO A 50 -8.71 -3.61 -7.96
C PRO A 50 -7.49 -3.44 -8.89
N VAL A 51 -7.69 -3.73 -10.17
CA VAL A 51 -6.62 -3.74 -11.20
C VAL A 51 -6.37 -2.34 -11.79
N TYR A 52 -7.21 -1.36 -11.47
CA TYR A 52 -7.21 -0.03 -12.08
C TYR A 52 -7.23 1.08 -11.05
N ALA A 53 -6.81 2.27 -11.47
CA ALA A 53 -6.92 3.53 -10.72
C ALA A 53 -7.51 4.62 -11.63
N PRO A 54 -8.32 5.55 -11.08
CA PRO A 54 -8.89 5.58 -9.73
C PRO A 54 -10.00 4.52 -9.56
N ASN A 55 -10.24 4.08 -8.32
CA ASN A 55 -11.31 3.12 -8.01
C ASN A 55 -11.96 3.45 -6.66
N SER A 56 -13.21 3.03 -6.47
CA SER A 56 -13.97 3.25 -5.23
C SER A 56 -13.89 2.08 -4.24
N HIS A 57 -13.22 0.99 -4.61
CA HIS A 57 -13.18 -0.26 -3.85
C HIS A 57 -11.91 -0.39 -2.98
N GLY A 58 -11.15 0.70 -2.84
CA GLY A 58 -9.87 0.73 -2.14
C GLY A 58 -8.73 0.15 -2.98
N GLY A 59 -7.49 0.49 -2.64
CA GLY A 59 -6.30 -0.03 -3.33
C GLY A 59 -5.12 0.94 -3.29
N PRO A 60 -4.00 0.60 -3.95
CA PRO A 60 -2.79 1.42 -4.02
C PRO A 60 -3.01 2.80 -4.66
N HIS A 61 -3.50 3.80 -3.94
CA HIS A 61 -3.69 5.15 -4.47
C HIS A 61 -2.66 6.11 -3.87
N VAL A 62 -2.44 7.20 -4.59
CA VAL A 62 -1.72 8.35 -4.04
C VAL A 62 -2.77 9.17 -3.31
N GLU A 63 -2.55 9.44 -2.03
CA GLU A 63 -3.39 10.36 -1.27
C GLU A 63 -3.21 11.76 -1.88
N ASP A 64 -4.30 12.44 -2.23
CA ASP A 64 -4.27 13.74 -2.90
C ASP A 64 -3.93 14.91 -1.95
N ASP A 65 -3.68 14.63 -0.66
CA ASP A 65 -3.59 15.65 0.39
C ASP A 65 -2.25 16.39 0.49
N ASP A 66 -1.22 16.00 -0.27
CA ASP A 66 0.16 16.52 -0.10
C ASP A 66 0.75 17.21 -1.34
N PHE A 67 -0.06 17.81 -2.22
CA PHE A 67 0.45 18.67 -3.32
C PHE A 67 0.95 20.06 -2.85
N GLY A 68 1.28 20.24 -1.58
CA GLY A 68 1.65 21.55 -1.06
C GLY A 68 2.18 21.58 0.37
N GLN A 69 3.23 20.82 0.67
CA GLN A 69 4.19 21.18 1.73
C GLN A 69 5.44 20.30 1.64
N LEU A 70 6.47 20.79 0.94
CA LEU A 70 7.84 20.31 1.15
C LEU A 70 8.21 20.61 2.62
N ARG A 71 7.95 19.68 3.54
CA ARG A 71 8.57 19.69 4.86
C ARG A 71 10.04 19.34 4.64
N PRO A 72 10.99 20.25 4.93
CA PRO A 72 12.41 19.94 4.77
C PRO A 72 12.77 18.74 5.65
N SER A 73 13.52 17.81 5.07
CA SER A 73 13.95 16.56 5.70
C SER A 73 14.60 16.83 7.06
N GLY A 74 13.98 16.36 8.15
CA GLY A 74 14.57 16.58 9.46
C GLY A 74 13.76 16.21 10.70
N SER A 75 12.62 15.51 10.59
CA SER A 75 11.99 14.96 11.79
C SER A 75 11.56 13.53 11.56
N SER A 76 12.37 12.61 12.08
CA SER A 76 11.94 11.26 12.41
C SER A 76 10.72 11.37 13.33
N SER A 77 9.51 11.31 12.77
CA SER A 77 8.31 11.10 13.56
C SER A 77 8.36 9.66 14.07
N ARG A 78 8.94 9.54 15.25
CA ARG A 78 8.78 8.43 16.19
C ARG A 78 7.36 7.89 16.03
N ARG A 79 7.23 6.65 15.55
CA ARG A 79 5.99 5.88 15.72
C ARG A 79 5.73 5.83 17.21
N GLU A 80 4.91 6.75 17.71
CA GLU A 80 4.41 6.69 19.07
C GLU A 80 3.42 5.53 19.08
N GLN A 81 3.97 4.39 19.50
CA GLN A 81 3.22 3.25 19.97
C GLN A 81 2.34 3.77 21.11
N ARG A 82 1.04 3.89 20.81
CA ARG A 82 -0.14 3.88 21.71
C ARG A 82 0.21 3.67 23.19
N PRO A 83 -0.44 4.34 24.17
CA PRO A 83 -1.84 3.98 24.45
C PRO A 83 -2.68 5.01 25.24
N ARG A 84 -3.95 4.62 25.48
CA ARG A 84 -4.87 5.06 26.53
C ARG A 84 -5.73 6.29 26.25
N CYS A 85 -7.02 6.00 26.05
CA CYS A 85 -8.13 6.55 26.81
C CYS A 85 -7.83 7.87 27.53
N ALA A 86 -8.26 8.98 26.95
CA ALA A 86 -8.49 10.22 27.69
C ALA A 86 -9.82 10.78 27.21
N CYS A 87 -10.90 10.33 27.86
CA CYS A 87 -12.12 11.12 27.95
C CYS A 87 -11.75 12.46 28.60
N LEU A 88 -11.73 13.54 27.83
CA LEU A 88 -11.65 14.90 28.37
C LEU A 88 -12.86 15.71 27.89
N VAL A 89 -13.90 15.61 28.72
CA VAL A 89 -14.90 16.64 29.08
C VAL A 89 -15.02 17.84 28.12
N HIS A 90 -16.05 17.84 27.26
CA HIS A 90 -17.16 18.80 27.36
C HIS A 90 -18.29 18.47 26.37
N ARG A 91 -19.47 18.21 26.94
CA ARG A 91 -20.83 18.24 26.35
C ARG A 91 -21.16 17.20 25.25
N GLY A 92 -21.91 16.17 25.66
CA GLY A 92 -23.04 15.67 24.87
C GLY A 92 -22.82 14.47 23.94
N CYS A 93 -21.82 13.61 24.16
CA CYS A 93 -21.67 12.40 23.35
C CYS A 93 -22.46 11.22 23.98
N SER A 94 -23.63 10.95 23.41
CA SER A 94 -24.50 9.82 23.77
C SER A 94 -23.79 8.50 23.50
N LEU A 95 -23.55 7.75 24.58
CA LEU A 95 -23.26 6.32 24.54
C LEU A 95 -24.40 5.61 23.79
N SER A 96 -24.16 5.19 22.55
CA SER A 96 -24.90 4.07 21.97
C SER A 96 -23.88 3.01 21.56
N GLN A 97 -23.74 2.06 22.47
CA GLN A 97 -23.07 0.80 22.28
C GLN A 97 -23.78 0.04 21.15
N HIS A 98 -23.09 -0.22 20.04
CA HIS A 98 -23.37 -1.43 19.25
C HIS A 98 -22.14 -1.82 18.43
N SER A 99 -21.30 -2.67 19.02
CA SER A 99 -20.53 -3.61 18.22
C SER A 99 -21.49 -4.71 17.74
N PRO A 100 -21.38 -5.11 16.47
CA PRO A 100 -21.33 -6.55 16.22
C PRO A 100 -20.05 -6.95 15.49
N ALA A 101 -19.54 -8.09 15.93
CA ALA A 101 -18.36 -8.79 15.46
C ALA A 101 -18.63 -9.47 14.07
N PRO A 102 -17.64 -10.18 13.49
CA PRO A 102 -17.40 -10.27 12.06
C PRO A 102 -18.29 -11.28 11.32
N GLY A 103 -18.49 -11.00 10.02
CA GLY A 103 -18.91 -11.98 9.04
C GLY A 103 -20.23 -11.63 8.38
N GLN A 104 -20.15 -11.07 7.16
CA GLN A 104 -21.00 -11.41 6.03
C GLN A 104 -20.58 -10.57 4.81
N TYR A 105 -19.77 -11.19 3.96
CA TYR A 105 -19.61 -10.79 2.56
C TYR A 105 -20.90 -11.18 1.83
N ARG A 106 -21.55 -10.22 1.16
CA ARG A 106 -22.62 -10.50 0.20
C ARG A 106 -22.18 -10.01 -1.17
N VAL A 107 -22.14 -10.97 -2.08
CA VAL A 107 -21.92 -10.83 -3.51
C VAL A 107 -23.18 -10.24 -4.12
N GLU A 108 -23.04 -9.21 -4.93
CA GLU A 108 -23.92 -8.89 -6.06
C GLU A 108 -23.03 -8.85 -7.31
#